data_AF-A0A7V6HGM9-F1
#
_entry.id   AF-A0A7V6HGM9-F1
#
_cell.length_a   1.000
_cell.length_b   1.000
_cell.length_c   1.000
_cell.angle_alpha   90.00
_cell.angle_beta   90.00
_cell.angle_gamma   90.00
#
_symmetry.space_group_name_H-M   'P 1'
#
loop_
_entity.id
_entity.type
_entity.pdbx_description
1 polymer ?
#
loop_
_entity_poly.entity_id
_entity_poly.type
_entity_poly.pdbx_seq_one_letter_code
_entity_poly.pdbx_strand_id
1 'polypeptide(L)'
;MKPETKKRWSQAACASLAWLCCFCSAALQAAAQTIATQHGGVTFDSAPEAPVVLAPPPVRATGDLVMATLPVAREPIRFYLTFGTVGRYGPYTLSHNARIGPPHATYLLGLVDQGRRFTLTAPHATNTVYGPFATTDGTSVRLGQAEMTFVRIAPVLTVALTHPDRINQLPLIGIAPDSPALERELYMLRAKYASLANRVDAETADVHFHGMPRVTRRRSGTIVSPTISPSQRDKQNATRGAELSAVRFLETLMQQHFRIRSQAMSGALRWQFAMPPGNYIFCAMQKVKDPQATGVAGLSTAIWWTPFAFDGEYPLALTLTAENAIIWRDVFVLERE
;
A
#
# COMPACT_ATOMS: atom_id res chain seq x y z
N MET A 1 64.74 -7.90 20.78
CA MET A 1 65.08 -7.02 19.64
C MET A 1 64.79 -5.57 20.02
N LYS A 2 65.85 -4.78 20.17
CA LYS A 2 65.88 -3.30 20.17
C LYS A 2 65.42 -2.76 18.78
N PRO A 3 65.16 -1.46 18.58
CA PRO A 3 64.22 -0.59 19.31
C PRO A 3 63.54 0.42 18.33
N GLU A 4 62.90 1.48 18.84
CA GLU A 4 62.83 2.81 18.19
C GLU A 4 61.99 2.96 16.88
N THR A 5 61.34 4.06 16.51
CA THR A 5 61.33 5.47 16.95
C THR A 5 60.26 6.25 16.17
N LYS A 6 59.75 7.33 16.80
CA LYS A 6 59.47 8.67 16.22
C LYS A 6 58.35 8.78 15.16
N LYS A 7 57.53 9.83 15.10
CA LYS A 7 57.78 11.23 15.45
C LYS A 7 56.43 11.98 15.52
N ARG A 8 56.26 12.78 16.57
CA ARG A 8 55.42 14.00 16.58
C ARG A 8 56.00 15.03 15.61
N TRP A 9 55.13 15.73 14.88
CA TRP A 9 55.26 17.14 14.46
C TRP A 9 53.88 17.77 14.74
N SER A 10 53.67 18.59 15.79
CA SER A 10 53.88 20.05 15.89
C SER A 10 53.30 20.83 14.70
N GLN A 11 52.12 21.46 14.87
CA GLN A 11 51.94 22.89 15.18
C GLN A 11 52.60 23.85 14.16
N ALA A 12 51.80 24.64 13.44
CA ALA A 12 51.70 26.10 13.61
C ALA A 12 51.01 26.80 12.41
N ALA A 13 50.40 27.94 12.73
CA ALA A 13 49.93 29.06 11.90
C ALA A 13 48.56 28.89 11.21
N CYS A 14 47.47 29.44 11.76
CA CYS A 14 47.10 30.87 11.78
C CYS A 14 46.89 31.47 10.39
N ALA A 15 45.62 31.67 10.02
CA ALA A 15 45.04 32.96 9.64
C ALA A 15 43.54 32.72 9.34
N SER A 16 42.61 32.92 10.28
CA SER A 16 42.00 34.20 10.70
C SER A 16 41.12 34.88 9.66
N LEU A 17 39.93 35.29 10.14
CA LEU A 17 38.98 36.29 9.62
C LEU A 17 38.00 35.80 8.52
N ALA A 18 36.71 36.11 8.55
CA ALA A 18 35.86 36.71 9.57
C ALA A 18 34.41 36.47 9.15
N TRP A 19 33.61 36.03 10.11
CA TRP A 19 32.16 36.18 10.11
C TRP A 19 31.86 37.61 10.58
N LEU A 20 31.13 38.42 9.82
CA LEU A 20 30.02 39.27 10.27
C LEU A 20 29.56 40.26 9.17
N CYS A 21 28.25 40.21 8.92
CA CYS A 21 27.33 41.34 8.81
C CYS A 21 27.24 42.24 7.56
N CYS A 22 25.95 42.55 7.33
CA CYS A 22 25.34 43.75 6.75
C CYS A 22 24.99 43.77 5.26
N PHE A 23 23.69 43.63 5.03
CA PHE A 23 22.84 44.56 4.27
C PHE A 23 23.54 45.41 3.21
N CYS A 24 23.31 45.07 1.95
CA CYS A 24 23.14 46.06 0.89
C CYS A 24 22.14 45.52 -0.14
N SER A 25 20.98 46.15 -0.16
CA SER A 25 20.02 46.15 -1.25
C SER A 25 20.75 46.49 -2.56
N ALA A 26 20.70 45.60 -3.54
CA ALA A 26 21.06 45.93 -4.91
C ALA A 26 19.83 45.74 -5.78
N ALA A 27 19.00 46.78 -5.81
CA ALA A 27 18.16 47.07 -6.95
C ALA A 27 19.09 47.31 -8.15
N LEU A 28 19.12 46.38 -9.09
CA LEU A 28 19.74 46.60 -10.40
C LEU A 28 18.62 46.56 -11.43
N GLN A 29 18.35 47.77 -11.91
CA GLN A 29 17.35 48.14 -12.90
C GLN A 29 17.50 47.28 -14.15
N ALA A 30 16.45 46.51 -14.47
CA ALA A 30 16.24 46.05 -15.84
C ALA A 30 15.79 47.26 -16.65
N ALA A 31 16.71 47.75 -17.49
CA ALA A 31 16.44 48.82 -18.44
C ALA A 31 15.31 48.43 -19.40
N ALA A 32 14.47 49.42 -19.67
CA ALA A 32 13.27 49.34 -20.47
C ALA A 32 13.51 48.79 -21.89
N GLN A 33 12.67 47.86 -22.32
CA GLN A 33 12.33 47.70 -23.73
C GLN A 33 11.01 48.42 -23.96
N THR A 34 11.09 49.66 -24.44
CA THR A 34 9.95 50.42 -24.92
C THR A 34 9.48 49.82 -26.24
N ILE A 35 8.43 49.01 -26.19
CA ILE A 35 7.62 48.70 -27.36
C ILE A 35 6.76 49.94 -27.63
N ALA A 36 7.12 50.70 -28.66
CA ALA A 36 6.30 51.79 -29.16
C ALA A 36 5.05 51.20 -29.85
N THR A 37 3.92 51.21 -29.15
CA THR A 37 2.60 50.99 -29.73
C THR A 37 1.79 52.28 -29.67
N GLN A 38 1.29 52.66 -30.84
CA GLN A 38 0.47 53.84 -31.11
C GLN A 38 -0.83 53.87 -30.28
N HIS A 39 -1.40 55.07 -30.18
CA HIS A 39 -2.52 55.48 -29.35
C HIS A 39 -3.69 54.47 -29.24
N GLY A 40 -3.78 53.90 -28.04
CA GLY A 40 -4.97 53.32 -27.43
C GLY A 40 -4.66 53.20 -25.94
N GLY A 41 -5.14 54.16 -25.14
CA GLY A 41 -4.75 54.28 -23.73
C GLY A 41 -5.11 53.02 -22.94
N VAL A 42 -4.10 52.39 -22.34
CA VAL A 42 -4.28 51.37 -21.30
C VAL A 42 -4.05 52.09 -19.98
N THR A 43 -5.13 52.39 -19.26
CA THR A 43 -5.07 52.87 -17.88
C THR A 43 -4.72 51.70 -16.98
N PHE A 44 -3.50 51.69 -16.43
CA PHE A 44 -3.12 50.81 -15.33
C PHE A 44 -3.51 51.51 -14.02
N ASP A 45 -4.79 51.48 -13.69
CA ASP A 45 -5.23 51.80 -12.33
C ASP A 45 -5.25 50.51 -11.51
N SER A 46 -4.61 50.56 -10.34
CA SER A 46 -4.39 49.50 -9.34
C SER A 46 -3.18 48.59 -9.54
N ALA A 47 -2.50 48.29 -8.42
CA ALA A 47 -1.35 47.40 -8.34
C ALA A 47 -1.67 46.05 -9.02
N PRO A 48 -0.69 45.37 -9.66
CA PRO A 48 -0.96 44.10 -10.33
C PRO A 48 -1.49 43.09 -9.31
N GLU A 49 -2.79 42.79 -9.38
CA GLU A 49 -3.39 41.68 -8.63
C GLU A 49 -2.71 40.38 -9.08
N ALA A 50 -2.24 39.59 -8.10
CA ALA A 50 -1.54 38.35 -8.40
C ALA A 50 -2.47 37.38 -9.16
N PRO A 51 -1.93 36.58 -10.10
CA PRO A 51 -2.73 35.58 -10.80
C PRO A 51 -3.36 34.58 -9.82
N VAL A 52 -4.61 34.20 -10.07
CA VAL A 52 -5.38 33.29 -9.22
C VAL A 52 -5.38 31.89 -9.85
N VAL A 53 -4.87 30.91 -9.11
CA VAL A 53 -4.93 29.49 -9.50
C VAL A 53 -6.29 28.93 -9.13
N LEU A 54 -7.04 28.46 -10.11
CA LEU A 54 -8.40 27.91 -9.94
C LEU A 54 -8.35 26.43 -9.54
N ALA A 55 -7.55 26.11 -8.52
CA ALA A 55 -7.45 24.74 -8.00
C ALA A 55 -8.66 24.39 -7.11
N PRO A 56 -9.04 23.10 -7.03
CA PRO A 56 -9.96 22.62 -6.01
C PRO A 56 -9.50 23.02 -4.59
N PRO A 57 -10.43 23.08 -3.61
CA PRO A 57 -10.07 23.29 -2.21
C PRO A 57 -8.99 22.30 -1.75
N PRO A 58 -8.02 22.75 -0.93
CA PRO A 58 -6.91 21.91 -0.52
C PRO A 58 -7.39 20.75 0.32
N VAL A 59 -6.79 19.59 0.07
CA VAL A 59 -6.93 18.40 0.88
C VAL A 59 -6.12 18.55 2.17
N ARG A 60 -6.72 18.16 3.30
CA ARG A 60 -6.04 18.12 4.60
C ARG A 60 -5.72 16.69 5.04
N ALA A 61 -4.65 16.56 5.81
CA ALA A 61 -4.23 15.33 6.49
C ALA A 61 -4.55 15.38 7.99
N THR A 62 -5.75 15.84 8.34
CA THR A 62 -6.23 15.99 9.72
C THR A 62 -7.12 14.82 10.15
N GLY A 63 -7.37 14.70 11.46
CA GLY A 63 -8.25 13.67 12.01
C GLY A 63 -7.65 12.26 12.01
N ASP A 64 -8.51 11.28 12.27
CA ASP A 64 -8.14 9.87 12.45
C ASP A 64 -7.58 9.25 11.17
N LEU A 65 -6.70 8.27 11.32
CA LEU A 65 -6.09 7.56 10.19
C LEU A 65 -7.09 6.58 9.57
N VAL A 66 -7.87 7.04 8.60
CA VAL A 66 -8.76 6.19 7.80
C VAL A 66 -8.03 5.72 6.54
N MET A 67 -7.90 4.40 6.40
CA MET A 67 -7.18 3.75 5.30
C MET A 67 -8.11 2.91 4.44
N ALA A 68 -7.72 2.67 3.19
CA ALA A 68 -8.38 1.68 2.35
C ALA A 68 -8.41 0.30 3.02
N THR A 69 -9.50 -0.43 2.82
CA THR A 69 -9.68 -1.78 3.35
C THR A 69 -10.04 -2.73 2.21
N LEU A 70 -9.37 -3.88 2.19
CA LEU A 70 -9.66 -4.97 1.28
C LEU A 70 -10.31 -6.10 2.06
N PRO A 71 -11.30 -6.80 1.49
CA PRO A 71 -11.92 -7.92 2.17
C PRO A 71 -10.90 -9.05 2.34
N VAL A 72 -10.54 -9.34 3.59
CA VAL A 72 -9.74 -10.51 3.96
C VAL A 72 -10.71 -11.63 4.30
N ALA A 73 -10.66 -12.72 3.54
CA ALA A 73 -11.54 -13.86 3.74
C ALA A 73 -10.97 -14.79 4.82
N ARG A 74 -11.84 -15.27 5.71
CA ARG A 74 -11.50 -16.32 6.69
C ARG A 74 -11.67 -17.68 6.02
N GLU A 75 -10.60 -18.47 5.98
CA GLU A 75 -10.67 -19.86 5.54
C GLU A 75 -11.00 -20.78 6.73
N PRO A 76 -11.64 -21.94 6.46
CA PRO A 76 -11.88 -22.89 7.52
C PRO A 76 -10.58 -23.54 8.00
N ILE A 77 -10.53 -23.89 9.28
CA ILE A 77 -9.38 -24.56 9.90
C ILE A 77 -9.12 -25.88 9.16
N ARG A 78 -7.85 -26.20 8.90
CA ARG A 78 -7.45 -27.44 8.25
C ARG A 78 -6.60 -28.28 9.17
N PHE A 79 -6.66 -29.60 9.01
CA PHE A 79 -5.86 -30.53 9.79
C PHE A 79 -5.52 -31.78 8.98
N TYR A 80 -4.55 -32.54 9.48
CA TYR A 80 -4.24 -33.87 8.99
C TYR A 80 -4.50 -34.90 10.07
N LEU A 81 -4.72 -36.13 9.63
CA LEU A 81 -4.82 -37.30 10.49
C LEU A 81 -3.55 -38.12 10.34
N THR A 82 -2.89 -38.43 11.45
CA THR A 82 -1.73 -39.31 11.48
C THR A 82 -2.10 -40.63 12.14
N PHE A 83 -1.90 -41.75 11.45
CA PHE A 83 -2.16 -43.10 11.98
C PHE A 83 -0.85 -43.79 12.33
N GLY A 84 -0.47 -43.81 13.61
CA GLY A 84 0.81 -44.39 14.04
C GLY A 84 1.99 -43.98 13.14
N THR A 85 2.73 -44.98 12.62
CA THR A 85 3.81 -44.80 11.63
C THR A 85 3.36 -44.94 10.16
N VAL A 86 2.07 -45.21 9.92
CA VAL A 86 1.54 -45.72 8.65
C VAL A 86 1.26 -44.60 7.63
N GLY A 87 1.11 -43.35 8.07
CA GLY A 87 1.06 -42.19 7.17
C GLY A 87 0.15 -41.05 7.61
N ARG A 88 0.18 -39.96 6.83
CA ARG A 88 -0.59 -38.72 7.00
C ARG A 88 -1.71 -38.65 5.96
N TYR A 89 -2.95 -38.50 6.40
CA TYR A 89 -4.13 -38.32 5.54
C TYR A 89 -4.67 -36.89 5.66
N GLY A 90 -5.16 -36.33 4.56
CA GLY A 90 -5.68 -34.96 4.47
C GLY A 90 -4.96 -34.14 3.40
N PRO A 91 -5.07 -32.79 3.44
CA PRO A 91 -5.69 -32.00 4.49
C PRO A 91 -7.23 -32.09 4.48
N TYR A 92 -7.83 -32.17 5.67
CA TYR A 92 -9.28 -32.10 5.87
C TYR A 92 -9.67 -30.73 6.39
N THR A 93 -10.90 -30.32 6.07
CA THR A 93 -11.50 -29.09 6.60
C THR A 93 -12.24 -29.39 7.89
N LEU A 94 -11.96 -28.64 8.94
CA LEU A 94 -12.65 -28.72 10.23
C LEU A 94 -14.05 -28.14 10.10
N SER A 95 -15.00 -29.00 9.73
CA SER A 95 -16.40 -28.65 9.52
C SER A 95 -17.29 -29.80 9.97
N HIS A 96 -18.51 -29.48 10.40
CA HIS A 96 -19.48 -30.49 10.79
C HIS A 96 -19.84 -31.37 9.58
N ASN A 97 -19.91 -32.68 9.78
CA ASN A 97 -20.08 -33.72 8.77
C ASN A 97 -18.94 -33.85 7.74
N ALA A 98 -17.75 -33.29 8.02
CA ALA A 98 -16.57 -33.56 7.18
C ALA A 98 -16.27 -35.07 7.16
N ARG A 99 -16.11 -35.64 5.97
CA ARG A 99 -15.65 -37.03 5.79
C ARG A 99 -14.14 -37.08 5.94
N ILE A 100 -13.66 -37.78 6.96
CA ILE A 100 -12.24 -37.84 7.32
C ILE A 100 -11.79 -39.28 7.57
N GLY A 101 -10.49 -39.54 7.48
CA GLY A 101 -9.91 -40.88 7.65
C GLY A 101 -9.50 -41.53 6.33
N PRO A 102 -8.91 -42.73 6.37
CA PRO A 102 -8.45 -43.43 5.16
C PRO A 102 -9.64 -43.79 4.26
N PRO A 103 -9.45 -43.92 2.94
CA PRO A 103 -10.54 -44.18 1.99
C PRO A 103 -11.41 -45.41 2.33
N HIS A 104 -10.83 -46.40 3.00
CA HIS A 104 -11.47 -47.68 3.36
C HIS A 104 -12.10 -47.67 4.77
N ALA A 105 -11.90 -46.62 5.57
CA ALA A 105 -12.48 -46.46 6.90
C ALA A 105 -12.72 -44.97 7.21
N THR A 106 -13.64 -44.37 6.45
CA THR A 106 -14.02 -42.97 6.64
C THR A 106 -14.94 -42.78 7.85
N TYR A 107 -14.84 -41.63 8.50
CA TYR A 107 -15.69 -41.17 9.60
C TYR A 107 -16.28 -39.80 9.28
N LEU A 108 -17.47 -39.52 9.80
CA LEU A 108 -18.07 -38.20 9.79
C LEU A 108 -17.68 -37.45 11.06
N LEU A 109 -17.18 -36.23 10.90
CA LEU A 109 -16.80 -35.34 12.01
C LEU A 109 -18.02 -34.59 12.56
N GLY A 110 -18.45 -34.90 13.77
CA GLY A 110 -19.47 -34.14 14.48
C GLY A 110 -18.83 -33.07 15.36
N LEU A 111 -18.92 -31.79 14.98
CA LEU A 111 -18.51 -30.70 15.88
C LEU A 111 -19.53 -30.48 16.99
N VAL A 112 -19.05 -30.36 18.24
CA VAL A 112 -19.83 -30.12 19.47
C VAL A 112 -19.30 -28.86 20.14
N ASP A 113 -20.18 -28.09 20.80
CA ASP A 113 -19.84 -26.82 21.48
C ASP A 113 -19.03 -25.85 20.61
N GLN A 114 -19.53 -25.58 19.39
CA GLN A 114 -18.87 -24.70 18.41
C GLN A 114 -17.44 -25.15 18.04
N GLY A 115 -17.15 -26.45 18.11
CA GLY A 115 -15.86 -27.03 17.74
C GLY A 115 -14.86 -27.15 18.90
N ARG A 116 -15.28 -26.84 20.14
CA ARG A 116 -14.48 -27.14 21.35
C ARG A 116 -14.36 -28.64 21.60
N ARG A 117 -15.36 -29.41 21.19
CA ARG A 117 -15.33 -30.88 21.25
C ARG A 117 -15.74 -31.45 19.90
N PHE A 118 -15.42 -32.71 19.66
CA PHE A 118 -15.89 -33.39 18.46
C PHE A 118 -16.18 -34.87 18.69
N THR A 119 -17.06 -35.42 17.87
CA THR A 119 -17.38 -36.84 17.80
C THR A 119 -17.07 -37.37 16.41
N LEU A 120 -16.93 -38.69 16.31
CA LEU A 120 -16.75 -39.39 15.04
C LEU A 120 -17.83 -40.46 14.90
N THR A 121 -18.50 -40.48 13.75
CA THR A 121 -19.52 -41.48 13.43
C THR A 121 -19.13 -42.22 12.17
N ALA A 122 -19.14 -43.55 12.22
CA ALA A 122 -18.91 -44.35 11.01
C ALA A 122 -20.13 -44.23 10.07
N PRO A 123 -19.95 -43.94 8.77
CA PRO A 123 -21.06 -43.73 7.83
C PRO A 123 -22.03 -44.91 7.74
N HIS A 124 -21.54 -46.13 7.99
CA HIS A 124 -22.31 -47.37 7.89
C HIS A 124 -22.83 -47.88 9.24
N ALA A 125 -22.45 -47.24 10.36
CA ALA A 125 -22.91 -47.61 11.70
C ALA A 125 -23.46 -46.37 12.41
N THR A 126 -24.71 -46.02 12.09
CA THR A 126 -25.40 -44.84 12.63
C THR A 126 -25.58 -44.86 14.15
N ASN A 127 -25.46 -46.02 14.79
CA ASN A 127 -25.62 -46.18 16.24
C ASN A 127 -24.28 -46.09 17.01
N THR A 128 -23.15 -45.97 16.33
CA THR A 128 -21.83 -45.93 16.97
C THR A 128 -21.23 -44.54 16.84
N VAL A 129 -21.17 -43.82 17.95
CA VAL A 129 -20.56 -42.50 18.06
C VAL A 129 -19.34 -42.61 18.96
N TYR A 130 -18.17 -42.25 18.45
CA TYR A 130 -16.93 -42.15 19.20
C TYR A 130 -16.76 -40.72 19.71
N GLY A 131 -16.39 -40.55 20.98
CA GLY A 131 -16.19 -39.25 21.63
C GLY A 131 -17.29 -38.92 22.66
N PRO A 132 -17.42 -37.65 23.09
CA PRO A 132 -16.72 -36.47 22.58
C PRO A 132 -15.24 -36.40 22.99
N PHE A 133 -14.40 -35.93 22.07
CA PHE A 133 -12.98 -35.66 22.28
C PHE A 133 -12.72 -34.17 22.55
N ALA A 134 -11.64 -33.87 23.26
CA ALA A 134 -11.41 -32.56 23.87
C ALA A 134 -10.78 -31.50 22.94
N THR A 135 -9.91 -31.86 22.00
CA THR A 135 -9.33 -30.89 21.04
C THR A 135 -9.07 -31.55 19.68
N THR A 136 -9.24 -30.81 18.59
CA THR A 136 -8.95 -31.34 17.24
C THR A 136 -7.48 -31.14 16.85
N ASP A 137 -6.59 -30.96 17.83
CA ASP A 137 -5.15 -30.76 17.65
C ASP A 137 -4.36 -31.45 18.75
N GLY A 138 -3.43 -32.33 18.39
CA GLY A 138 -2.62 -33.14 19.29
C GLY A 138 -3.38 -34.28 19.99
N THR A 139 -4.72 -34.32 19.95
CA THR A 139 -5.49 -35.39 20.57
C THR A 139 -5.31 -36.70 19.80
N SER A 140 -4.82 -37.72 20.51
CA SER A 140 -4.85 -39.11 20.05
C SER A 140 -6.22 -39.74 20.33
N VAL A 141 -6.80 -40.33 19.30
CA VAL A 141 -8.11 -40.97 19.33
C VAL A 141 -7.96 -42.44 18.94
N ARG A 142 -8.42 -43.33 19.81
CA ARG A 142 -8.46 -44.77 19.51
C ARG A 142 -9.82 -45.17 18.94
N LEU A 143 -9.82 -45.64 17.70
CA LEU A 143 -11.00 -46.16 16.99
C LEU A 143 -10.83 -47.67 16.80
N GLY A 144 -11.45 -48.46 17.67
CA GLY A 144 -11.21 -49.91 17.73
C GLY A 144 -9.75 -50.23 18.09
N GLN A 145 -9.02 -50.83 17.15
CA GLN A 145 -7.59 -51.14 17.30
C GLN A 145 -6.66 -50.10 16.68
N ALA A 146 -7.19 -49.11 15.95
CA ALA A 146 -6.40 -48.06 15.31
C ALA A 146 -6.28 -46.84 16.22
N GLU A 147 -5.08 -46.26 16.29
CA GLU A 147 -4.82 -44.99 16.95
C GLU A 147 -4.58 -43.90 15.89
N MET A 148 -5.25 -42.76 16.07
CA MET A 148 -5.26 -41.66 15.12
C MET A 148 -5.09 -40.34 15.86
N THR A 149 -4.09 -39.54 15.47
CA THR A 149 -3.85 -38.22 16.03
C THR A 149 -4.27 -37.13 15.05
N PHE A 150 -4.97 -36.12 15.55
CA PHE A 150 -5.31 -34.92 14.78
C PHE A 150 -4.16 -33.93 14.88
N VAL A 151 -3.70 -33.39 13.75
CA VAL A 151 -2.64 -32.37 13.72
C VAL A 151 -3.12 -31.19 12.89
N ARG A 152 -3.42 -30.06 13.54
CA ARG A 152 -3.84 -28.84 12.84
C ARG A 152 -2.72 -28.32 11.96
N ILE A 153 -3.12 -27.75 10.84
CA ILE A 153 -2.20 -26.99 9.99
C ILE A 153 -2.08 -25.60 10.60
N ALA A 154 -0.85 -25.15 10.81
CA ALA A 154 -0.60 -23.79 11.28
C ALA A 154 -1.33 -22.78 10.38
N PRO A 155 -2.17 -21.90 10.94
CA PRO A 155 -2.88 -20.91 10.15
C PRO A 155 -1.89 -19.89 9.59
N VAL A 156 -2.11 -19.51 8.34
CA VAL A 156 -1.31 -18.53 7.61
C VAL A 156 -2.23 -17.60 6.84
N LEU A 157 -1.74 -16.41 6.51
CA LEU A 157 -2.37 -15.58 5.47
C LEU A 157 -1.86 -16.04 4.10
N THR A 158 -2.77 -16.44 3.22
CA THR A 158 -2.48 -16.74 1.82
C THR A 158 -2.86 -15.56 0.95
N VAL A 159 -1.92 -15.06 0.15
CA VAL A 159 -2.13 -13.94 -0.77
C VAL A 159 -1.96 -14.44 -2.19
N ALA A 160 -2.92 -14.16 -3.07
CA ALA A 160 -2.88 -14.54 -4.49
C ALA A 160 -2.98 -13.30 -5.38
N LEU A 161 -2.10 -13.18 -6.39
CA LEU A 161 -2.12 -12.07 -7.36
C LEU A 161 -2.73 -12.50 -8.70
N THR A 162 -3.83 -11.86 -9.06
CA THR A 162 -4.59 -12.08 -10.30
C THR A 162 -4.90 -10.75 -11.00
N HIS A 163 -3.86 -9.94 -11.25
CA HIS A 163 -3.96 -8.73 -12.06
C HIS A 163 -3.61 -9.05 -13.54
N PRO A 164 -4.50 -8.81 -14.52
CA PRO A 164 -4.30 -9.17 -15.92
C PRO A 164 -3.13 -8.40 -16.57
N ASP A 165 -3.01 -7.10 -16.27
CA ASP A 165 -1.99 -6.24 -16.89
C ASP A 165 -0.64 -6.22 -16.17
N ARG A 166 -0.39 -7.14 -15.23
CA ARG A 166 0.91 -7.19 -14.56
C ARG A 166 2.03 -7.44 -15.56
N ILE A 167 3.16 -6.79 -15.33
CA ILE A 167 4.38 -7.13 -16.05
C ILE A 167 5.11 -8.29 -15.36
N ASN A 168 6.09 -8.88 -16.06
CA ASN A 168 6.92 -9.97 -15.53
C ASN A 168 7.98 -9.46 -14.53
N GLN A 169 7.52 -8.83 -13.47
CA GLN A 169 8.30 -8.37 -12.32
C GLN A 169 7.60 -8.86 -11.06
N LEU A 170 8.36 -9.32 -10.07
CA LEU A 170 7.81 -9.72 -8.78
C LEU A 170 7.18 -8.52 -8.06
N PRO A 171 6.00 -8.68 -7.45
CA PRO A 171 5.40 -7.61 -6.65
C PRO A 171 6.23 -7.37 -5.39
N LEU A 172 6.28 -6.12 -4.96
CA LEU A 172 6.75 -5.80 -3.61
C LEU A 172 5.60 -6.07 -2.64
N ILE A 173 5.70 -7.12 -1.83
CA ILE A 173 4.69 -7.50 -0.84
C ILE A 173 5.31 -7.52 0.54
N GLY A 174 4.59 -7.01 1.53
CA GLY A 174 5.00 -7.10 2.92
C GLY A 174 3.84 -6.97 3.88
N ILE A 175 4.10 -7.36 5.13
CA ILE A 175 3.20 -7.15 6.26
C ILE A 175 3.99 -6.54 7.41
N ALA A 176 3.36 -5.61 8.11
CA ALA A 176 3.88 -5.00 9.32
C ALA A 176 2.87 -5.19 10.46
N PRO A 177 3.32 -5.45 11.71
CA PRO A 177 2.46 -5.37 12.87
C PRO A 177 1.99 -3.93 13.06
N ASP A 178 0.71 -3.77 13.40
CA ASP A 178 0.17 -2.48 13.76
C ASP A 178 0.79 -2.03 15.09
N SER A 179 1.61 -0.99 15.02
CA SER A 179 2.44 -0.54 16.13
C SER A 179 2.50 0.98 16.17
N PRO A 180 2.67 1.61 17.36
CA PRO A 180 2.74 3.06 17.47
C PRO A 180 3.89 3.69 16.68
N ALA A 181 4.93 2.92 16.34
CA ALA A 181 6.00 3.38 15.46
C ALA A 181 5.54 3.45 14.00
N LEU A 182 4.87 2.40 13.51
CA LEU A 182 4.30 2.38 12.17
C LEU A 182 3.20 3.44 12.02
N GLU A 183 2.33 3.58 13.00
CA GLU A 183 1.23 4.55 12.99
C GLU A 183 1.74 5.99 12.76
N ARG A 184 2.81 6.40 13.47
CA ARG A 184 3.44 7.71 13.25
C ARG A 184 3.95 7.89 11.83
N GLU A 185 4.56 6.88 11.25
CA GLU A 185 5.04 6.90 9.86
C GLU A 185 3.89 6.95 8.86
N LEU A 186 2.75 6.33 9.16
CA LEU A 186 1.53 6.41 8.35
C LEU A 186 0.92 7.81 8.36
N TYR A 187 0.87 8.48 9.52
CA TYR A 187 0.45 9.89 9.58
C TYR A 187 1.37 10.79 8.74
N MET A 188 2.69 10.58 8.80
CA MET A 188 3.63 11.31 7.96
C MET A 188 3.47 11.00 6.47
N LEU A 189 3.19 9.75 6.11
CA LEU A 189 2.89 9.36 4.73
C LEU A 189 1.61 10.04 4.23
N ARG A 190 0.55 10.07 5.03
CA ARG A 190 -0.71 10.77 4.71
C ARG A 190 -0.47 12.25 4.46
N ALA A 191 0.33 12.93 5.30
CA ALA A 191 0.68 14.33 5.10
C ALA A 191 1.45 14.57 3.78
N LYS A 192 2.39 13.68 3.44
CA LYS A 192 3.10 13.72 2.15
C LYS A 192 2.13 13.53 0.98
N TYR A 193 1.16 12.62 1.11
CA TYR A 193 0.17 12.36 0.06
C TYR A 193 -0.80 13.53 -0.12
N ALA A 194 -1.29 14.15 0.96
CA ALA A 194 -2.10 15.36 0.88
C ALA A 194 -1.34 16.51 0.20
N SER A 195 -0.06 16.72 0.57
CA SER A 195 0.79 17.73 -0.08
C SER A 195 1.00 17.45 -1.57
N LEU A 196 1.24 16.18 -1.96
CA LEU A 196 1.34 15.78 -3.36
C LEU A 196 0.03 15.99 -4.11
N ALA A 197 -1.11 15.67 -3.49
CA ALA A 197 -2.44 15.86 -4.09
C ALA A 197 -2.70 17.34 -4.37
N ASN A 198 -2.47 18.20 -3.38
CA ASN A 198 -2.61 19.66 -3.53
C ASN A 198 -1.67 20.23 -4.59
N ARG A 199 -0.44 19.72 -4.69
CA ARG A 199 0.51 20.15 -5.72
C ARG A 199 0.02 19.78 -7.12
N VAL A 200 -0.43 18.54 -7.33
CA VAL A 200 -0.97 18.10 -8.63
C VAL A 200 -2.23 18.90 -8.96
N ASP A 201 -3.12 19.09 -8.00
CA ASP A 201 -4.36 19.84 -8.20
C ASP A 201 -4.04 21.31 -8.58
N ALA A 202 -3.00 21.93 -8.01
CA ALA A 202 -2.52 23.26 -8.41
C ALA A 202 -1.81 23.30 -9.78
N GLU A 203 -0.92 22.34 -10.08
CA GLU A 203 -0.19 22.26 -11.35
C GLU A 203 -1.10 21.94 -12.56
N THR A 204 -2.25 21.31 -12.30
CA THR A 204 -3.23 20.94 -13.33
C THR A 204 -4.38 21.93 -13.48
N ALA A 205 -4.49 22.90 -12.55
CA ALA A 205 -5.52 23.91 -12.53
C ALA A 205 -5.27 25.03 -13.54
N ASP A 206 -6.38 25.65 -13.96
CA ASP A 206 -6.33 26.83 -14.81
C ASP A 206 -5.89 28.05 -14.01
N VAL A 207 -5.15 28.96 -14.64
CA VAL A 207 -4.67 30.21 -14.02
C VAL A 207 -5.38 31.39 -14.63
N HIS A 208 -6.01 32.21 -13.79
CA HIS A 208 -6.68 33.44 -14.17
C HIS A 208 -5.79 34.65 -13.92
N PHE A 209 -5.60 35.48 -14.95
CA PHE A 209 -4.81 36.71 -14.83
C PHE A 209 -5.71 37.94 -14.73
N HIS A 210 -5.50 38.72 -13.68
CA HIS A 210 -6.15 40.00 -13.47
C HIS A 210 -5.52 41.08 -14.34
N GLY A 211 -6.32 42.06 -14.79
CA GLY A 211 -5.83 43.22 -15.54
C GLY A 211 -5.31 42.93 -16.96
N MET A 212 -5.40 41.70 -17.46
CA MET A 212 -5.00 41.40 -18.84
C MET A 212 -6.04 41.93 -19.85
N PRO A 213 -5.59 42.66 -20.90
CA PRO A 213 -6.50 43.16 -21.92
C PRO A 213 -7.19 42.00 -22.64
N ARG A 214 -8.53 42.03 -22.68
CA ARG A 214 -9.33 41.07 -23.42
C ARG A 214 -9.15 41.32 -24.92
N VAL A 215 -8.37 40.47 -25.58
CA VAL A 215 -8.12 40.61 -27.01
C VAL A 215 -9.33 40.08 -27.79
N THR A 216 -10.08 40.99 -28.43
CA THR A 216 -11.11 40.62 -29.41
C THR A 216 -10.44 40.32 -30.74
N ARG A 217 -10.40 39.06 -31.17
CA ARG A 217 -9.88 38.70 -32.50
C ARG A 217 -11.02 38.67 -33.52
N ARG A 218 -10.94 39.58 -34.49
CA ARG A 218 -11.80 39.77 -35.68
C ARG A 218 -13.21 40.34 -35.42
N ARG A 219 -13.78 40.89 -36.51
CA ARG A 219 -15.12 41.53 -36.67
C ARG A 219 -16.33 40.70 -36.15
N SER A 220 -16.09 39.49 -35.63
CA SER A 220 -17.10 38.52 -35.16
C SER A 220 -17.28 38.48 -33.63
N GLY A 221 -16.61 39.35 -32.86
CA GLY A 221 -16.95 39.54 -31.44
C GLY A 221 -16.51 38.44 -30.47
N THR A 222 -15.63 37.52 -30.87
CA THR A 222 -15.15 36.46 -29.97
C THR A 222 -14.18 37.04 -28.94
N ILE A 223 -14.59 37.06 -27.66
CA ILE A 223 -13.79 37.50 -26.53
C ILE A 223 -12.88 36.33 -26.10
N VAL A 224 -11.56 36.52 -26.12
CA VAL A 224 -10.61 35.56 -25.55
C VAL A 224 -10.53 35.78 -24.04
N SER A 225 -10.83 34.73 -23.26
CA SER A 225 -10.77 34.76 -21.80
C SER A 225 -9.32 34.85 -21.30
N PRO A 226 -9.01 35.60 -20.23
CA PRO A 226 -7.65 35.73 -19.66
C PRO A 226 -7.24 34.51 -18.81
N THR A 227 -7.75 33.32 -19.15
CA THR A 227 -7.51 32.07 -18.45
C THR A 227 -6.53 31.23 -19.26
N ILE A 228 -5.42 30.82 -18.63
CA ILE A 228 -4.44 29.90 -19.22
C ILE A 228 -4.67 28.51 -18.64
N SER A 229 -4.98 27.54 -19.50
CA SER A 229 -5.12 26.15 -19.12
C SER A 229 -3.83 25.36 -19.39
N PRO A 230 -3.35 24.55 -18.45
CA PRO A 230 -2.22 23.64 -18.69
C PRO A 230 -2.51 22.67 -19.84
N SER A 231 -1.49 22.34 -20.64
CA SER A 231 -1.64 21.38 -21.73
C SER A 231 -1.91 19.97 -21.19
N GLN A 232 -2.52 19.09 -21.99
CA GLN A 232 -2.74 17.68 -21.60
C GLN A 232 -1.44 16.97 -21.25
N ARG A 233 -0.34 17.31 -21.94
CA ARG A 233 0.99 16.77 -21.66
C ARG A 233 1.49 17.22 -20.29
N ASP A 234 1.28 18.48 -19.92
CA ASP A 234 1.69 19.00 -18.61
C ASP A 234 0.88 18.34 -17.49
N LYS A 235 -0.43 18.16 -17.69
CA LYS A 235 -1.30 17.46 -16.73
C LYS A 235 -0.86 16.01 -16.52
N GLN A 236 -0.53 15.30 -17.59
CA GLN A 236 0.00 13.93 -17.52
C GLN A 236 1.36 13.89 -16.80
N ASN A 237 2.26 14.83 -17.10
CA ASN A 237 3.58 14.92 -16.46
C ASN A 237 3.47 15.19 -14.95
N ALA A 238 2.62 16.14 -14.54
CA ALA A 238 2.36 16.45 -13.13
C ALA A 238 1.82 15.22 -12.37
N THR A 239 0.79 14.57 -12.94
CA THR A 239 0.17 13.37 -12.37
C THR A 239 1.19 12.23 -12.22
N ARG A 240 1.99 11.99 -13.25
CA ARG A 240 2.98 10.90 -13.26
C ARG A 240 4.18 11.17 -12.36
N GLY A 241 4.63 12.41 -12.30
CA GLY A 241 5.67 12.84 -11.35
C GLY A 241 5.24 12.65 -9.90
N ALA A 242 3.96 12.93 -9.59
CA ALA A 242 3.38 12.66 -8.29
C ALA A 242 3.23 11.17 -7.99
N GLU A 243 2.77 10.36 -8.95
CA GLU A 243 2.70 8.89 -8.80
C GLU A 243 4.07 8.30 -8.47
N LEU A 244 5.12 8.66 -9.23
CA LEU A 244 6.48 8.20 -8.98
C LEU A 244 6.98 8.59 -7.57
N SER A 245 6.67 9.81 -7.13
CA SER A 245 7.02 10.29 -5.79
C SER A 245 6.29 9.51 -4.70
N ALA A 246 4.98 9.33 -4.87
CA ALA A 246 4.11 8.64 -3.91
C ALA A 246 4.48 7.16 -3.76
N VAL A 247 4.77 6.49 -4.88
CA VAL A 247 5.26 5.10 -4.91
C VAL A 247 6.60 5.00 -4.19
N ARG A 248 7.54 5.93 -4.43
CA ARG A 248 8.83 5.93 -3.73
C ARG A 248 8.70 6.11 -2.23
N PHE A 249 7.78 6.96 -1.77
CA PHE A 249 7.49 7.12 -0.34
C PHE A 249 6.95 5.83 0.28
N LEU A 250 6.02 5.16 -0.42
CA LEU A 250 5.44 3.89 0.02
C LEU A 250 6.46 2.75 0.02
N GLU A 251 7.29 2.65 -1.02
CA GLU A 251 8.41 1.71 -1.10
C GLU A 251 9.37 1.88 0.08
N THR A 252 9.70 3.13 0.42
CA THR A 252 10.58 3.44 1.56
C THR A 252 9.95 2.96 2.88
N LEU A 253 8.66 3.26 3.10
CA LEU A 253 7.92 2.80 4.27
C LEU A 253 7.92 1.26 4.35
N MET A 254 7.62 0.59 3.24
CA MET A 254 7.61 -0.88 3.16
C MET A 254 8.97 -1.49 3.48
N GLN A 255 10.06 -0.95 2.92
CA GLN A 255 11.41 -1.43 3.18
C GLN A 255 11.81 -1.27 4.65
N GLN A 256 11.33 -0.22 5.31
CA GLN A 256 11.66 0.09 6.70
C GLN A 256 10.82 -0.70 7.72
N HIS A 257 9.51 -0.83 7.50
CA HIS A 257 8.57 -1.34 8.52
C HIS A 257 7.91 -2.69 8.17
N PHE A 258 7.80 -3.05 6.88
CA PHE A 258 7.09 -4.27 6.46
C PHE A 258 8.05 -5.46 6.41
N ARG A 259 8.34 -6.00 7.59
CA ARG A 259 9.39 -7.01 7.81
C ARG A 259 8.91 -8.45 7.73
N ILE A 260 7.62 -8.72 7.84
CA ILE A 260 7.10 -10.08 7.74
C ILE A 260 7.12 -10.47 6.27
N ARG A 261 8.07 -11.36 5.91
CA ARG A 261 8.27 -11.83 4.55
C ARG A 261 7.47 -13.10 4.29
N SER A 262 7.07 -13.27 3.04
CA SER A 262 6.38 -14.47 2.60
C SER A 262 7.28 -15.69 2.67
N GLN A 263 6.75 -16.81 3.12
CA GLN A 263 7.27 -18.13 2.79
C GLN A 263 6.77 -18.46 1.37
N ALA A 264 7.70 -18.80 0.46
CA ALA A 264 7.37 -19.04 -0.94
C ALA A 264 6.46 -20.28 -1.07
N MET A 265 5.33 -20.15 -1.74
CA MET A 265 4.62 -21.30 -2.31
C MET A 265 5.24 -21.67 -3.66
N SER A 266 5.20 -22.96 -4.00
CA SER A 266 5.41 -23.38 -5.39
C SER A 266 4.20 -22.92 -6.23
N GLY A 267 4.47 -22.17 -7.30
CA GLY A 267 3.46 -21.54 -8.17
C GLY A 267 3.60 -20.01 -8.19
N ALA A 268 3.65 -19.42 -9.39
CA ALA A 268 4.29 -18.12 -9.63
C ALA A 268 3.67 -16.88 -8.96
N LEU A 269 2.55 -16.97 -8.22
CA LEU A 269 1.75 -15.81 -7.82
C LEU A 269 0.98 -16.00 -6.51
N ARG A 270 1.50 -16.86 -5.63
CA ARG A 270 0.92 -17.11 -4.31
C ARG A 270 1.98 -16.99 -3.22
N TRP A 271 1.62 -16.33 -2.13
CA TRP A 271 2.50 -16.09 -0.99
C TRP A 271 1.80 -16.51 0.29
N GLN A 272 2.55 -17.11 1.21
CA GLN A 272 2.04 -17.47 2.54
C GLN A 272 2.81 -16.70 3.61
N PHE A 273 2.08 -16.17 4.58
CA PHE A 273 2.65 -15.43 5.70
C PHE A 273 2.25 -16.10 7.00
N ALA A 274 3.24 -16.63 7.71
CA ALA A 274 3.09 -17.09 9.07
C ALA A 274 3.40 -15.93 10.03
N MET A 275 2.52 -15.71 11.01
CA MET A 275 2.63 -14.62 11.97
C MET A 275 1.92 -14.99 13.28
N PRO A 276 2.32 -14.39 14.41
CA PRO A 276 1.59 -14.58 15.66
C PRO A 276 0.22 -13.87 15.62
N PRO A 277 -0.70 -14.18 16.54
CA PRO A 277 -1.95 -13.43 16.70
C PRO A 277 -1.67 -11.92 16.90
N GLY A 278 -2.48 -11.06 16.29
CA GLY A 278 -2.32 -9.60 16.40
C GLY A 278 -3.00 -8.81 15.29
N ASN A 279 -2.83 -7.50 15.33
CA ASN A 279 -3.28 -6.57 14.29
C ASN A 279 -2.12 -6.25 13.35
N TYR A 280 -2.42 -6.20 12.06
CA TYR A 280 -1.42 -6.09 11.00
C TYR A 280 -1.89 -5.17 9.88
N ILE A 281 -0.93 -4.66 9.12
CA ILE A 281 -1.17 -3.92 7.89
C ILE A 281 -0.47 -4.67 6.75
N PHE A 282 -1.25 -5.04 5.75
CA PHE A 282 -0.78 -5.60 4.50
C PHE A 282 -0.59 -4.50 3.46
N CYS A 283 0.52 -4.56 2.72
CA CYS A 283 0.73 -3.74 1.54
C CYS A 283 1.37 -4.58 0.42
N ALA A 284 0.86 -4.41 -0.80
CA ALA A 284 1.46 -4.92 -2.02
C ALA A 284 1.48 -3.86 -3.11
N MET A 285 2.55 -3.87 -3.91
CA MET A 285 2.69 -3.03 -5.10
C MET A 285 3.15 -3.86 -6.29
N GLN A 286 2.53 -3.63 -7.45
CA GLN A 286 2.89 -4.29 -8.71
C GLN A 286 2.91 -3.26 -9.83
N LYS A 287 3.96 -3.30 -10.66
CA LYS A 287 3.95 -2.57 -11.92
C LYS A 287 3.01 -3.26 -12.90
N VAL A 288 2.12 -2.49 -13.50
CA VAL A 288 1.10 -2.95 -14.46
C VAL A 288 1.17 -2.09 -15.71
N LYS A 289 0.72 -2.61 -16.84
CA LYS A 289 0.57 -1.79 -18.06
C LYS A 289 -0.49 -0.74 -17.81
N ASP A 290 -0.17 0.51 -18.15
CA ASP A 290 -1.09 1.62 -18.05
C ASP A 290 -1.92 1.68 -19.35
N PRO A 291 -3.23 1.38 -19.31
CA PRO A 291 -4.08 1.41 -20.50
C PRO A 291 -4.31 2.83 -21.03
N GLN A 292 -4.04 3.87 -20.23
CA GLN A 292 -4.23 5.28 -20.59
C GLN A 292 -2.94 5.96 -21.07
N ALA A 293 -1.80 5.28 -21.00
CA ALA A 293 -0.52 5.86 -21.39
C ALA A 293 -0.36 5.94 -22.91
N THR A 294 -0.17 7.15 -23.44
CA THR A 294 0.30 7.37 -24.80
C THR A 294 1.83 7.34 -24.85
N GLY A 295 2.43 6.33 -25.51
CA GLY A 295 3.88 6.22 -25.74
C GLY A 295 4.64 5.33 -24.74
N VAL A 296 5.97 5.55 -24.61
CA VAL A 296 6.90 4.71 -23.81
C VAL A 296 6.68 4.81 -22.28
N ALA A 297 5.78 5.69 -21.84
CA ALA A 297 5.34 5.83 -20.46
C ALA A 297 4.30 4.77 -20.02
N GLY A 298 4.35 3.56 -20.58
CA GLY A 298 3.26 2.57 -20.55
C GLY A 298 3.02 1.79 -19.25
N LEU A 299 3.49 2.27 -18.08
CA LEU A 299 3.40 1.52 -16.82
C LEU A 299 2.83 2.37 -15.68
N SER A 300 1.93 1.81 -14.88
CA SER A 300 1.48 2.40 -13.61
C SER A 300 1.77 1.44 -12.45
N THR A 301 1.56 1.88 -11.21
CA THR A 301 1.65 1.01 -10.03
C THR A 301 0.26 0.71 -9.48
N ALA A 302 -0.14 -0.57 -9.52
CA ALA A 302 -1.27 -1.06 -8.75
C ALA A 302 -0.85 -1.24 -7.28
N ILE A 303 -1.65 -0.71 -6.36
CA ILE A 303 -1.44 -0.81 -4.92
C ILE A 303 -2.58 -1.63 -4.31
N TRP A 304 -2.25 -2.48 -3.34
CA TRP A 304 -3.23 -3.14 -2.48
C TRP A 304 -2.86 -2.89 -1.04
N TRP A 305 -3.81 -2.42 -0.25
CA TRP A 305 -3.60 -2.02 1.12
C TRP A 305 -4.77 -2.51 1.98
N THR A 306 -4.47 -3.14 3.12
CA THR A 306 -5.52 -3.42 4.10
C THR A 306 -4.97 -3.59 5.50
N PRO A 307 -5.56 -2.93 6.52
CA PRO A 307 -5.44 -3.40 7.89
C PRO A 307 -6.23 -4.70 8.05
N PHE A 308 -5.77 -5.60 8.92
CA PHE A 308 -6.47 -6.84 9.26
C PHE A 308 -6.05 -7.35 10.64
N ALA A 309 -6.95 -8.12 11.27
CA ALA A 309 -6.66 -8.84 12.51
C ALA A 309 -6.44 -10.33 12.19
N PHE A 310 -5.45 -10.93 12.85
CA PHE A 310 -5.16 -12.35 12.77
C PHE A 310 -5.30 -12.96 14.17
N ASP A 311 -6.23 -13.90 14.32
CA ASP A 311 -6.53 -14.56 15.59
C ASP A 311 -5.56 -15.70 15.93
N GLY A 312 -4.79 -16.18 14.94
CA GLY A 312 -3.90 -17.33 15.08
C GLY A 312 -4.62 -18.67 15.15
N GLU A 313 -5.93 -18.72 14.89
CA GLU A 313 -6.71 -19.94 14.80
C GLU A 313 -7.14 -20.24 13.37
N TYR A 314 -7.61 -19.23 12.64
CA TYR A 314 -8.17 -19.40 11.30
C TYR A 314 -7.21 -18.89 10.24
N PRO A 315 -6.95 -19.67 9.18
CA PRO A 315 -6.19 -19.17 8.04
C PRO A 315 -6.97 -18.02 7.37
N LEU A 316 -6.23 -17.10 6.77
CA LEU A 316 -6.80 -15.97 6.05
C LEU A 316 -6.43 -16.07 4.56
N ALA A 317 -7.27 -15.51 3.70
CA ALA A 317 -7.05 -15.44 2.27
C ALA A 317 -7.30 -14.01 1.75
N LEU A 318 -6.40 -13.53 0.91
CA LEU A 318 -6.50 -12.24 0.23
C LEU A 318 -6.19 -12.41 -1.25
N THR A 319 -7.09 -11.92 -2.11
CA THR A 319 -6.91 -11.97 -3.57
C THR A 319 -6.69 -10.56 -4.09
N LEU A 320 -5.59 -10.34 -4.80
CA LEU A 320 -5.18 -9.06 -5.37
C LEU A 320 -5.59 -9.04 -6.86
N THR A 321 -6.66 -8.30 -7.18
CA THR A 321 -7.24 -8.20 -8.52
C THR A 321 -7.07 -6.77 -9.07
N ALA A 322 -7.42 -6.55 -10.34
CA ALA A 322 -7.51 -5.20 -10.88
C ALA A 322 -8.67 -4.40 -10.28
N GLU A 323 -9.78 -5.08 -9.94
CA GLU A 323 -10.99 -4.45 -9.39
C GLU A 323 -10.79 -3.87 -7.99
N ASN A 324 -9.87 -4.45 -7.23
CA ASN A 324 -9.56 -4.02 -5.88
C ASN A 324 -8.17 -3.37 -5.74
N ALA A 325 -7.49 -3.15 -6.87
CA ALA A 325 -6.30 -2.33 -6.89
C ALA A 325 -6.71 -0.86 -6.71
N ILE A 326 -5.94 -0.14 -5.90
CA ILE A 326 -6.13 1.28 -5.63
C ILE A 326 -4.94 2.09 -6.15
N ILE A 327 -5.13 3.39 -6.32
CA ILE A 327 -4.02 4.32 -6.58
C ILE A 327 -3.51 4.94 -5.28
N TRP A 328 -2.36 5.61 -5.34
CA TRP A 328 -1.75 6.22 -4.15
C TRP A 328 -2.67 7.23 -3.45
N ARG A 329 -3.56 7.90 -4.18
CA ARG A 329 -4.53 8.85 -3.61
C ARG A 329 -5.57 8.19 -2.72
N ASP A 330 -5.84 6.91 -2.93
CA ASP A 330 -6.92 6.18 -2.25
C ASP A 330 -6.42 5.41 -1.03
N VAL A 331 -5.11 5.36 -0.80
CA VAL A 331 -4.52 4.66 0.36
C VAL A 331 -5.07 5.24 1.67
N PHE A 332 -5.25 6.55 1.71
CA PHE A 332 -5.86 7.28 2.83
C PHE A 332 -7.13 7.98 2.35
N VAL A 333 -8.13 8.03 3.22
CA VAL A 333 -9.25 8.95 3.00
C VAL A 333 -8.76 10.36 3.28
N LEU A 334 -8.92 11.22 2.28
CA LEU A 334 -8.40 12.57 2.21
C LEU A 334 -9.58 13.55 2.10
N GLU A 335 -9.83 14.32 3.16
CA GLU A 335 -10.96 15.26 3.23
C GLU A 335 -10.63 16.56 2.49
N ARG A 336 -11.60 17.07 1.74
CA ARG A 336 -11.57 18.40 1.09
C ARG A 336 -12.38 19.39 1.90
N GLU A 337 -11.91 20.64 1.93
CA GLU A 337 -12.63 21.79 2.52
C GLU A 337 -13.92 22.14 1.77
#